data_AF-A0A150VHC0-F1
#
_entry.id   AF-A0A150VHC0-F1
#
_cell.length_a   1.000
_cell.length_b   1.000
_cell.length_c   1.000
_cell.angle_alpha   90.00
_cell.angle_beta   90.00
_cell.angle_gamma   90.00
#
_symmetry.space_group_name_H-M   'P 1'
#
loop_
_entity.id
_entity.type
_entity.pdbx_description
1 polymer ?
#
loop_
_entity_poly.entity_id
_entity_poly.type
_entity_poly.pdbx_seq_one_letter_code
_entity_poly.pdbx_strand_id
1 'polypeptide(L)'
;MNDEAPLPTEYVFAGVPEMQRLHHYPPSEEGGDWANINYLNAGFFVLQPSLEMLNYYTTLTKIPVRFDPYLPEQNLLNYAHRREGNMPWRQLNTKWNIHYPSVEDLTGGVASLHEKWWAPVNEDLKPFLQSWRWRMEGYWEARGGL
;
A
#
# COMPACT_ATOMS: atom_id res chain seq x y z
N MET A 1 12.71 24.63 12.41
CA MET A 1 13.00 23.71 13.53
C MET A 1 13.60 22.46 12.94
N ASN A 2 14.70 21.97 13.51
CA ASN A 2 15.55 20.91 12.95
C ASN A 2 15.62 19.75 13.96
N ASP A 3 14.44 19.27 14.39
CA ASP A 3 14.30 18.21 15.40
C ASP A 3 14.23 16.80 14.80
N GLU A 4 14.25 16.72 13.47
CA GLU A 4 14.33 15.48 12.70
C GLU A 4 15.79 15.07 12.47
N ALA A 5 16.05 13.77 12.35
CA ALA A 5 17.36 13.30 11.94
C ALA A 5 17.73 13.78 10.52
N PRO A 6 19.03 13.82 10.18
CA PRO A 6 19.46 14.06 8.81
C PRO A 6 18.79 13.10 7.83
N LEU A 7 18.36 13.64 6.69
CA LEU A 7 17.84 12.86 5.58
C LEU A 7 18.98 12.12 4.87
N PRO A 8 18.75 10.93 4.30
CA PRO A 8 19.74 10.30 3.45
C PRO A 8 20.01 11.14 2.20
N THR A 9 21.20 10.96 1.63
CA THR A 9 21.58 11.64 0.37
C THR A 9 20.90 11.06 -0.85
N GLU A 10 20.54 9.77 -0.79
CA GLU A 10 19.81 9.05 -1.84
C GLU A 10 18.75 8.15 -1.21
N TYR A 11 17.62 7.98 -1.90
CA TYR A 11 16.56 7.07 -1.48
C TYR A 11 15.78 6.55 -2.70
N VAL A 12 15.19 5.37 -2.54
CA VAL A 12 14.16 4.86 -3.45
C VAL A 12 12.94 4.60 -2.61
N PHE A 13 11.83 5.23 -2.98
CA PHE A 13 10.54 4.96 -2.40
C PHE A 13 9.44 5.19 -3.44
N ALA A 14 8.68 4.15 -3.76
CA ALA A 14 7.61 4.20 -4.73
C ALA A 14 6.42 3.35 -4.28
N GLY A 15 5.20 3.74 -4.63
CA GLY A 15 3.99 3.01 -4.22
C GLY A 15 2.78 3.40 -5.05
N VAL A 16 1.60 3.01 -4.57
CA VAL A 16 0.31 3.34 -5.21
C VAL A 16 -0.53 4.24 -4.30
N PRO A 17 -1.38 5.13 -4.86
CA PRO A 17 -2.28 5.93 -4.05
C PRO A 17 -3.41 5.10 -3.44
N GLU A 18 -4.02 5.61 -2.37
CA GLU A 18 -5.22 5.04 -1.77
C GLU A 18 -6.45 5.18 -2.69
N MET A 19 -7.00 4.04 -3.10
CA MET A 19 -8.17 3.96 -3.98
C MET A 19 -9.46 4.28 -3.23
N GLN A 20 -10.45 4.77 -3.97
CA GLN A 20 -11.83 4.64 -3.55
C GLN A 20 -12.27 3.17 -3.57
N ARG A 21 -13.20 2.82 -2.66
CA ARG A 21 -13.80 1.47 -2.63
C ARG A 21 -14.53 1.11 -3.91
N LEU A 22 -15.10 2.11 -4.58
CA LEU A 22 -15.69 2.00 -5.91
C LEU A 22 -14.82 2.84 -6.84
N HIS A 23 -14.29 2.22 -7.87
CA HIS A 23 -13.43 2.85 -8.88
C HIS A 23 -13.58 2.14 -10.22
N HIS A 24 -13.16 2.83 -11.29
CA HIS A 24 -13.06 2.28 -12.63
C HIS A 24 -11.72 1.57 -12.86
N TYR A 25 -11.68 0.67 -13.83
CA TYR A 25 -10.42 0.12 -14.34
C TYR A 25 -10.11 0.59 -15.77
N PRO A 26 -8.90 1.16 -16.04
CA PRO A 26 -7.87 1.51 -15.06
C PRO A 26 -8.27 2.75 -14.24
N PRO A 27 -7.88 2.81 -12.95
CA PRO A 27 -8.17 3.98 -12.11
C PRO A 27 -7.53 5.27 -12.63
N SER A 28 -8.25 6.38 -12.50
CA SER A 28 -7.85 7.70 -13.01
C SER A 28 -8.26 8.83 -12.07
N GLU A 29 -7.54 9.96 -12.15
CA GLU A 29 -7.93 11.17 -11.41
C GLU A 29 -9.21 11.80 -11.97
N GLU A 30 -9.36 11.80 -13.30
CA GLU A 30 -10.54 12.32 -14.01
C GLU A 30 -11.81 11.53 -13.67
N GLY A 31 -11.69 10.21 -13.50
CA GLY A 31 -12.77 9.32 -13.04
C GLY A 31 -13.07 9.45 -11.55
N GLY A 32 -12.27 10.23 -10.81
CA GLY A 32 -12.44 10.40 -9.36
C GLY A 32 -12.11 9.14 -8.57
N ASP A 33 -11.23 8.27 -9.07
CA ASP A 33 -10.99 6.93 -8.49
C ASP A 33 -10.11 6.94 -7.22
N TRP A 34 -9.64 8.13 -6.82
CA TRP A 34 -8.80 8.36 -5.64
C TRP A 34 -9.52 9.25 -4.64
N ALA A 35 -9.55 8.85 -3.36
CA ALA A 35 -9.97 9.77 -2.30
C ALA A 35 -8.97 10.93 -2.14
N ASN A 36 -7.68 10.62 -2.32
CA ASN A 36 -6.59 11.59 -2.38
C ASN A 36 -5.40 10.95 -3.14
N ILE A 37 -5.13 11.39 -4.37
CA ILE A 37 -4.03 10.85 -5.21
C ILE A 37 -2.64 11.09 -4.60
N ASN A 38 -2.52 12.01 -3.65
CA ASN A 38 -1.26 12.30 -2.95
C ASN A 38 -1.06 11.48 -1.68
N TYR A 39 -2.06 10.67 -1.30
CA TYR A 39 -2.01 9.81 -0.13
C TYR A 39 -1.66 8.37 -0.54
N LEU A 40 -0.48 7.93 -0.14
CA LEU A 40 0.04 6.58 -0.37
C LEU A 40 -0.77 5.54 0.39
N ASN A 41 -1.08 4.41 -0.25
CA ASN A 41 -1.51 3.19 0.41
C ASN A 41 -0.28 2.33 0.79
N ALA A 42 -0.14 1.98 2.06
CA ALA A 42 0.99 1.19 2.56
C ALA A 42 0.81 -0.33 2.34
N GLY A 43 -0.24 -0.77 1.66
CA GLY A 43 -0.40 -2.18 1.28
C GLY A 43 0.56 -2.64 0.19
N PHE A 44 1.12 -1.71 -0.60
CA PHE A 44 2.12 -2.02 -1.62
C PHE A 44 3.06 -0.85 -1.90
N PHE A 45 4.36 -1.08 -1.70
CA PHE A 45 5.40 -0.13 -2.02
C PHE A 45 6.74 -0.83 -2.26
N VAL A 46 7.65 -0.12 -2.94
CA VAL A 46 9.02 -0.52 -3.22
C VAL A 46 9.93 0.47 -2.53
N LEU A 47 10.94 -0.05 -1.84
CA LEU A 47 11.96 0.76 -1.17
C LEU A 47 13.35 0.18 -1.39
N GLN A 48 14.36 1.04 -1.37
CA GLN A 48 15.75 0.61 -1.22
C GLN A 48 16.07 0.44 0.28
N PRO A 49 16.57 -0.73 0.72
CA PRO A 49 17.00 -0.91 2.10
C PRO A 49 18.09 0.10 2.47
N SER A 50 17.89 0.85 3.55
CA SER A 50 18.82 1.88 4.01
C SER A 50 18.74 2.05 5.53
N LEU A 51 19.88 1.97 6.21
CA LEU A 51 19.98 2.23 7.65
C LEU A 51 19.71 3.70 7.98
N GLU A 52 20.10 4.62 7.10
CA GLU A 52 19.84 6.05 7.25
C GLU A 52 18.34 6.33 7.22
N MET A 53 17.61 5.72 6.27
CA MET A 53 16.15 5.80 6.19
C MET A 53 15.47 5.21 7.43
N LEU A 54 15.91 4.02 7.87
CA LEU A 54 15.36 3.40 9.09
C LEU A 54 15.56 4.30 10.32
N ASN A 55 16.75 4.89 10.46
CA ASN A 55 17.05 5.80 11.55
C ASN A 55 16.15 7.05 11.48
N TYR A 56 16.00 7.65 10.30
CA TYR A 56 15.12 8.80 10.09
C TYR A 56 13.68 8.48 10.51
N TYR A 57 13.09 7.39 9.99
CA TYR A 57 11.75 6.94 10.40
C TYR A 57 11.63 6.75 11.91
N THR A 58 12.64 6.12 12.54
CA THR A 58 12.66 5.89 13.99
C THR A 58 12.74 7.19 14.78
N THR A 59 13.35 8.26 14.24
CA THR A 59 13.33 9.56 14.91
C THR A 59 11.97 10.23 14.81
N LEU A 60 11.27 10.10 13.68
CA LEU A 60 9.91 10.63 13.51
C LEU A 60 8.92 10.06 14.54
N THR A 61 9.04 8.78 14.89
CA THR A 61 8.17 8.16 15.90
C THR A 61 8.42 8.65 17.33
N LYS A 62 9.55 9.32 17.58
CA LYS A 62 9.90 9.89 18.89
C LYS A 62 9.47 11.34 19.06
N ILE A 63 9.09 12.01 17.97
CA ILE A 63 8.68 13.41 17.98
C ILE A 63 7.16 13.49 18.20
N PRO A 64 6.68 14.10 19.29
CA PRO A 64 5.25 14.22 19.54
C PRO A 64 4.51 14.96 18.41
N VAL A 65 3.34 14.43 18.02
CA VAL A 65 2.41 15.07 17.06
C VAL A 65 3.02 15.28 15.65
N ARG A 66 4.10 14.58 15.31
CA ARG A 66 4.76 14.69 14.01
C ARG A 66 3.92 14.16 12.86
N PHE A 67 3.18 13.09 13.11
CA PHE A 67 2.20 12.50 12.20
C PHE A 67 1.04 11.90 13.03
N ASP A 68 -0.09 11.66 12.37
CA ASP A 68 -1.24 10.99 12.97
C ASP A 68 -0.94 9.49 13.17
N PRO A 69 -0.95 8.96 14.39
CA PRO A 69 -0.62 7.55 14.64
C PRO A 69 -1.77 6.56 14.35
N TYR A 70 -2.95 6.99 13.87
CA TYR A 70 -4.09 6.09 13.64
C TYR A 70 -3.79 4.92 12.68
N LEU A 71 -3.12 5.20 11.55
CA LEU A 71 -2.55 4.20 10.65
C LEU A 71 -1.02 4.34 10.68
N PRO A 72 -0.34 3.76 11.68
CA PRO A 72 1.01 4.21 12.06
C PRO A 72 2.03 4.07 10.93
N GLU A 73 2.03 2.95 10.21
CA GLU A 73 2.92 2.75 9.05
C GLU A 73 2.56 3.69 7.90
N GLN A 74 1.29 3.68 7.47
CA GLN A 74 0.85 4.48 6.33
C GLN A 74 1.01 5.98 6.56
N ASN A 75 0.66 6.47 7.75
CA ASN A 75 0.75 7.89 8.08
C ASN A 75 2.19 8.33 8.32
N LEU A 76 3.05 7.48 8.89
CA LEU A 76 4.49 7.74 8.96
C LEU A 76 5.08 7.88 7.56
N LEU A 77 4.77 6.95 6.65
CA LEU A 77 5.26 6.98 5.28
C LEU A 77 4.69 8.17 4.50
N ASN A 78 3.40 8.48 4.66
CA ASN A 78 2.79 9.67 4.06
C ASN A 78 3.39 10.96 4.62
N TYR A 79 3.78 11.01 5.90
CA TYR A 79 4.54 12.13 6.43
C TYR A 79 5.91 12.20 5.75
N ALA A 80 6.73 11.15 5.89
CA ALA A 80 8.11 11.13 5.41
C ALA A 80 8.23 11.38 3.91
N HIS A 81 7.27 10.87 3.13
CA HIS A 81 7.29 10.87 1.67
C HIS A 81 6.22 11.73 1.01
N ARG A 82 5.56 12.63 1.75
CA ARG A 82 4.58 13.59 1.19
C ARG A 82 5.14 14.28 -0.05
N ARG A 83 4.27 14.57 -1.02
CA ARG A 83 4.65 15.17 -2.32
C ARG A 83 5.41 16.49 -2.18
N GLU A 84 5.00 17.32 -1.22
CA GLU A 84 5.63 18.62 -0.90
C GLU A 84 6.84 18.49 0.05
N GLY A 85 7.29 17.26 0.34
CA GLY A 85 8.40 16.98 1.24
C GLY A 85 9.74 16.88 0.52
N ASN A 86 10.80 16.65 1.29
CA ASN A 86 12.15 16.49 0.74
C ASN A 86 12.39 15.12 0.08
N MET A 87 11.56 14.12 0.41
CA MET A 87 11.69 12.76 -0.08
C MET A 87 10.39 12.23 -0.71
N PRO A 88 9.78 12.91 -1.69
CA PRO A 88 8.46 12.53 -2.20
C PRO A 88 8.47 11.10 -2.78
N TRP A 89 7.43 10.32 -2.46
CA TRP A 89 7.26 9.00 -3.08
C TRP A 89 7.01 9.13 -4.59
N ARG A 90 7.44 8.13 -5.37
CA ARG A 90 7.13 8.03 -6.80
C ARG A 90 5.94 7.12 -7.03
N GLN A 91 5.01 7.55 -7.89
CA GLN A 91 3.85 6.73 -8.20
C GLN A 91 4.19 5.60 -9.15
N LEU A 92 3.89 4.38 -8.70
CA LEU A 92 3.90 3.18 -9.53
C LEU A 92 2.63 3.14 -10.37
N ASN A 93 2.72 2.43 -11.50
CA ASN A 93 1.54 2.11 -12.28
C ASN A 93 0.59 1.22 -11.45
N THR A 94 -0.70 1.51 -11.49
CA THR A 94 -1.73 0.79 -10.72
C THR A 94 -1.91 -0.67 -11.15
N LYS A 95 -1.35 -1.06 -12.30
CA LYS A 95 -1.21 -2.48 -12.69
C LYS A 95 -0.39 -3.31 -11.70
N TRP A 96 0.42 -2.71 -10.84
CA TRP A 96 1.17 -3.45 -9.83
C TRP A 96 0.31 -3.89 -8.66
N ASN A 97 -0.59 -3.03 -8.18
CA ASN A 97 -1.42 -3.31 -7.01
C ASN A 97 -2.71 -2.48 -7.03
N ILE A 98 -3.83 -3.12 -6.66
CA ILE A 98 -5.11 -2.46 -6.40
C ILE A 98 -5.62 -2.77 -4.98
N HIS A 99 -5.98 -1.74 -4.23
CA HIS A 99 -6.77 -1.84 -2.99
C HIS A 99 -8.26 -1.75 -3.30
N TYR A 100 -9.09 -2.52 -2.59
CA TYR A 100 -10.51 -2.72 -2.88
C TYR A 100 -10.78 -3.19 -4.32
N PRO A 101 -10.10 -4.25 -4.79
CA PRO A 101 -10.17 -4.66 -6.18
C PRO A 101 -11.58 -5.12 -6.58
N SER A 102 -11.84 -5.02 -7.87
CA SER A 102 -12.99 -5.57 -8.58
C SER A 102 -12.61 -6.74 -9.47
N VAL A 103 -13.61 -7.39 -10.07
CA VAL A 103 -13.40 -8.41 -11.11
C VAL A 103 -12.76 -7.80 -12.37
N GLU A 104 -13.05 -6.53 -12.67
CA GLU A 104 -12.45 -5.81 -13.80
C GLU A 104 -10.95 -5.61 -13.59
N ASP A 105 -10.50 -5.29 -12.37
CA ASP A 105 -9.06 -5.19 -12.04
C ASP A 105 -8.34 -6.52 -12.25
N LEU A 106 -8.94 -7.60 -11.74
CA LEU A 106 -8.40 -8.95 -11.88
C LEU A 106 -8.27 -9.36 -13.35
N THR A 107 -9.34 -9.20 -14.12
CA THR A 107 -9.37 -9.56 -15.55
C THR A 107 -8.55 -8.62 -16.43
N GLY A 108 -8.38 -7.36 -15.99
CA GLY A 108 -7.53 -6.36 -16.59
C GLY A 108 -6.03 -6.61 -16.43
N GLY A 109 -5.65 -7.58 -15.59
CA GLY A 109 -4.27 -8.05 -15.46
C GLY A 109 -3.47 -7.30 -14.40
N VAL A 110 -4.12 -6.83 -13.32
CA VAL A 110 -3.41 -6.33 -12.13
C VAL A 110 -2.58 -7.45 -11.51
N ALA A 111 -1.33 -7.16 -11.18
CA ALA A 111 -0.35 -8.14 -10.71
C ALA A 111 -0.58 -8.57 -9.25
N SER A 112 -1.16 -7.72 -8.41
CA SER A 112 -1.46 -8.04 -7.01
C SER A 112 -2.73 -7.35 -6.51
N LEU A 113 -3.45 -8.02 -5.62
CA LEU A 113 -4.72 -7.57 -5.05
C LEU A 113 -4.55 -7.36 -3.54
N HIS A 114 -4.85 -6.15 -3.05
CA HIS A 114 -4.89 -5.86 -1.62
C HIS A 114 -6.34 -6.01 -1.13
N GLU A 115 -6.67 -7.18 -0.57
CA GLU A 115 -8.02 -7.49 -0.10
C GLU A 115 -8.01 -8.57 1.00
N LYS A 116 -9.05 -8.58 1.84
CA LYS A 116 -9.32 -9.60 2.84
C LYS A 116 -10.24 -10.67 2.26
N TRP A 117 -9.74 -11.90 2.10
CA TRP A 117 -10.53 -13.00 1.53
C TRP A 117 -11.77 -13.38 2.37
N TRP A 118 -11.76 -13.11 3.68
CA TRP A 118 -12.86 -13.47 4.61
C TRP A 118 -14.00 -12.46 4.64
N ALA A 119 -13.78 -11.24 4.16
CA ALA A 119 -14.78 -10.17 4.10
C ALA A 119 -14.38 -9.17 3.00
N PRO A 120 -14.40 -9.61 1.72
CA PRO A 120 -14.00 -8.76 0.61
C PRO A 120 -14.97 -7.60 0.44
N VAL A 121 -14.48 -6.43 0.01
CA VAL A 121 -15.35 -5.29 -0.28
C VAL A 121 -16.21 -5.57 -1.52
N ASN A 122 -15.64 -6.24 -2.52
CA ASN A 122 -16.36 -6.74 -3.67
C ASN A 122 -16.62 -8.25 -3.52
N GLU A 123 -17.87 -8.63 -3.20
CA GLU A 123 -18.25 -10.03 -3.00
C GLU A 123 -18.10 -10.90 -4.26
N ASP A 124 -18.10 -10.31 -5.46
CA ASP A 124 -17.90 -11.07 -6.71
C ASP A 124 -16.48 -11.64 -6.82
N LEU A 125 -15.50 -11.07 -6.10
CA LEU A 125 -14.14 -11.61 -6.02
C LEU A 125 -13.99 -12.76 -5.02
N LYS A 126 -14.98 -13.00 -4.16
CA LYS A 126 -14.89 -13.99 -3.09
C LYS A 126 -14.54 -15.40 -3.56
N PRO A 127 -15.10 -15.94 -4.67
CA PRO A 127 -14.70 -17.25 -5.16
C PRO A 127 -13.21 -17.31 -5.53
N PHE A 128 -12.68 -16.26 -6.16
CA PHE A 128 -11.26 -16.18 -6.50
C PHE A 128 -10.37 -16.12 -5.26
N LEU A 129 -10.70 -15.24 -4.30
CA LEU A 129 -9.93 -15.08 -3.07
C LEU A 129 -9.96 -16.35 -2.20
N GLN A 130 -11.12 -17.00 -2.08
CA GLN A 130 -11.26 -18.27 -1.37
C GLN A 130 -10.50 -19.39 -2.07
N SER A 131 -10.39 -19.39 -3.40
CA SER A 131 -9.59 -20.39 -4.12
C SER A 131 -8.11 -20.36 -3.70
N TRP A 132 -7.55 -19.16 -3.43
CA TRP A 132 -6.19 -19.03 -2.91
C TRP A 132 -6.05 -19.56 -1.49
N ARG A 133 -7.03 -19.26 -0.63
CA ARG A 133 -7.09 -19.89 0.70
C ARG A 133 -7.06 -21.40 0.59
N TRP A 134 -7.96 -22.00 -0.18
CA TRP A 134 -8.07 -23.46 -0.28
C TRP A 134 -6.83 -24.11 -0.90
N ARG A 135 -6.12 -23.42 -1.81
CA ARG A 135 -4.80 -23.87 -2.29
C ARG A 135 -3.77 -23.94 -1.17
N MET A 136 -3.75 -22.95 -0.28
CA MET A 136 -2.85 -22.92 0.88
C MET A 136 -3.22 -23.99 1.90
N GLU A 137 -4.49 -24.10 2.28
CA GLU A 137 -4.97 -25.11 3.25
C GLU A 137 -4.73 -26.52 2.73
N GLY A 138 -5.14 -26.80 1.49
CA GLY A 138 -4.96 -28.12 0.87
C GLY A 138 -3.48 -28.53 0.72
N TYR A 139 -2.58 -27.56 0.51
CA TYR A 139 -1.13 -27.82 0.51
C TYR A 139 -0.65 -28.36 1.88
N TRP A 140 -1.18 -27.83 2.98
CA TRP A 140 -0.82 -28.25 4.33
C TRP A 140 -1.50 -29.56 4.72
N GLU A 141 -2.80 -29.71 4.44
CA GLU A 141 -3.57 -30.93 4.73
C GLU A 141 -2.95 -32.16 4.06
N ALA A 142 -2.56 -32.05 2.78
CA ALA A 142 -1.94 -33.15 2.05
C ALA A 142 -0.60 -33.64 2.63
N ARG A 143 0.03 -32.84 3.51
CA ARG A 143 1.31 -33.17 4.19
C ARG A 143 1.11 -33.71 5.61
N GLY A 144 -0.13 -34.05 6.00
CA GLY A 144 -0.46 -34.46 7.36
C GLY A 144 -0.50 -33.28 8.34
N GLY A 145 -0.65 -32.06 7.82
CA GLY A 145 -0.87 -30.86 8.63
C GLY A 145 -2.34 -30.72 9.00
N LEU A 146 -2.71 -31.38 10.10
CA LEU A 146 -3.83 -31.20 11.05
C LEU A 146 -4.31 -32.58 11.56
#